data_AF-A0A2U9BKR8-F1
#
_entry.id   AF-A0A2U9BKR8-F1
#
_cell.length_a   1.000
_cell.length_b   1.000
_cell.length_c   1.000
_cell.angle_alpha   90.00
_cell.angle_beta   90.00
_cell.angle_gamma   90.00
#
_symmetry.space_group_name_H-M   'P 1'
#
loop_
_entity.id
_entity.type
_entity.pdbx_description
1 polymer ?
#
loop_
_entity_poly.entity_id
_entity_poly.type
_entity_poly.pdbx_seq_one_letter_code
_entity_poly.pdbx_strand_id
1 'polypeptide(L)'
;MGITKLADLIRFHAPDAISHKEISDFTGKVIALDTSIVVNQFRAATPTLSPLTGLFFRTLTFLEHDIKPVFVFDGKPPEEKTAALEKRAEAASWKCPNLTGTASSQTKDCLHLLKLLGVPFIQAPGDAEALCAQLVREGTADAVASEDMDTLPFGANILIRQLNAKRDSEVVEYSLPKLLEKLQISQEEFVDLCILLGCDYCDKITGLGPKKALTLIQKHRTIENVVLHINRQTHPVPHFWKYKEARKIFLDAPQTVDPKLIWTEPDEEALVGFLCHVKYVKVERVRRRMERFRQTRESKREERERDKAAGRSRQTRMEDFFRVTRKREQPVEAADSSSSNRKRPKST
;
A
#
# COMPACT_ATOMS: atom_id res chain seq x y z
N MET A 1 -12.45 2.59 0.71
CA MET A 1 -12.64 4.03 0.44
C MET A 1 -11.90 4.34 -0.86
N GLY A 2 -11.81 5.60 -1.28
CA GLY A 2 -11.05 5.99 -2.47
C GLY A 2 -11.88 5.80 -3.74
N ILE A 3 -11.56 4.81 -4.58
CA ILE A 3 -12.28 4.58 -5.83
C ILE A 3 -13.63 3.91 -5.60
N THR A 4 -14.70 4.55 -6.09
CA THR A 4 -16.07 4.06 -5.94
C THR A 4 -16.26 2.72 -6.68
N LYS A 5 -16.74 1.69 -5.98
CA LYS A 5 -17.10 0.35 -6.53
C LYS A 5 -15.95 -0.40 -7.25
N LEU A 6 -14.69 0.01 -7.06
CA LEU A 6 -13.55 -0.66 -7.69
C LEU A 6 -13.38 -2.10 -7.18
N ALA A 7 -13.53 -2.33 -5.88
CA ALA A 7 -13.44 -3.68 -5.31
C ALA A 7 -14.47 -4.65 -5.90
N ASP A 8 -15.69 -4.17 -6.16
CA ASP A 8 -16.74 -4.99 -6.78
C ASP A 8 -16.40 -5.28 -8.24
N LEU A 9 -15.94 -4.27 -8.99
CA LEU A 9 -15.49 -4.45 -10.37
C LEU A 9 -14.39 -5.52 -10.47
N ILE A 10 -13.39 -5.48 -9.58
CA ILE A 10 -12.31 -6.47 -9.56
C ILE A 10 -12.86 -7.87 -9.26
N ARG A 11 -13.73 -8.02 -8.26
CA ARG A 11 -14.34 -9.33 -7.94
C ARG A 11 -15.08 -9.95 -9.11
N PHE A 12 -15.77 -9.13 -9.91
CA PHE A 12 -16.56 -9.63 -11.05
C PHE A 12 -15.71 -9.90 -12.29
N HIS A 13 -14.70 -9.08 -12.59
CA HIS A 13 -13.97 -9.13 -13.86
C HIS A 13 -12.56 -9.71 -13.76
N ALA A 14 -11.94 -9.72 -12.56
CA ALA A 14 -10.60 -10.22 -12.32
C ALA A 14 -10.48 -10.89 -10.94
N PRO A 15 -11.27 -11.96 -10.66
CA PRO A 15 -11.19 -12.67 -9.38
C PRO A 15 -9.80 -13.26 -9.12
N ASP A 16 -9.07 -13.66 -10.16
CA ASP A 16 -7.70 -14.20 -10.07
C ASP A 16 -6.67 -13.20 -9.53
N ALA A 17 -6.99 -11.89 -9.57
CA ALA A 17 -6.17 -10.85 -8.99
C ALA A 17 -6.35 -10.71 -7.47
N ILE A 18 -7.36 -11.37 -6.90
CA ILE A 18 -7.66 -11.41 -5.47
C ILE A 18 -7.20 -12.75 -4.91
N SER A 19 -6.47 -12.71 -3.80
CA SER A 19 -6.17 -13.91 -3.01
C SER A 19 -6.48 -13.69 -1.54
N HIS A 20 -6.92 -14.77 -0.89
CA HIS A 20 -7.19 -14.80 0.55
C HIS A 20 -5.99 -15.46 1.22
N LYS A 21 -5.39 -14.74 2.17
CA LYS A 21 -4.17 -15.12 2.87
C LYS A 21 -4.36 -15.00 4.37
N GLU A 22 -3.45 -15.60 5.11
CA GLU A 22 -3.35 -15.41 6.56
C GLU A 22 -2.23 -14.41 6.88
N ILE A 23 -2.27 -13.86 8.10
CA ILE A 23 -1.20 -12.99 8.59
C ILE A 23 0.18 -13.69 8.57
N SER A 24 0.19 -15.01 8.72
CA SER A 24 1.39 -15.85 8.69
C SER A 24 2.09 -15.87 7.32
N ASP A 25 1.37 -15.62 6.23
CA ASP A 25 1.93 -15.60 4.87
C ASP A 25 2.85 -14.39 4.64
N PHE A 26 2.75 -13.37 5.50
CA PHE A 26 3.56 -12.16 5.43
C PHE A 26 4.76 -12.17 6.37
N THR A 27 5.06 -13.30 7.02
CA THR A 27 6.25 -13.45 7.86
C THR A 27 7.53 -13.13 7.07
N GLY A 28 8.35 -12.23 7.61
CA GLY A 28 9.59 -11.75 7.00
C GLY A 28 9.41 -10.60 6.00
N LYS A 29 8.17 -10.23 5.66
CA LYS A 29 7.89 -9.17 4.68
C LYS A 29 7.89 -7.78 5.31
N VAL A 30 8.29 -6.79 4.52
CA VAL A 30 8.17 -5.36 4.84
C VAL A 30 6.84 -4.85 4.33
N ILE A 31 6.01 -4.30 5.21
CA ILE A 31 4.67 -3.82 4.85
C ILE A 31 4.57 -2.32 5.11
N ALA A 32 4.26 -1.54 4.07
CA ALA A 32 3.97 -0.12 4.19
C ALA A 32 2.52 0.08 4.66
N LEU A 33 2.33 0.80 5.76
CA LEU A 33 1.02 1.08 6.35
C LEU A 33 0.69 2.55 6.22
N ASP A 34 -0.52 2.81 5.72
CA ASP A 34 -1.12 4.12 5.80
C ASP A 34 -1.58 4.40 7.24
N THR A 35 -0.92 5.35 7.90
CA THR A 35 -1.15 5.62 9.32
C THR A 35 -2.49 6.30 9.57
N SER A 36 -2.95 7.19 8.68
CA SER A 36 -4.21 7.90 8.91
C SER A 36 -5.39 6.95 8.82
N ILE A 37 -5.33 6.00 7.89
CA ILE A 37 -6.31 4.92 7.77
C ILE A 37 -6.27 3.99 8.97
N VAL A 38 -5.08 3.58 9.44
CA VAL A 38 -4.95 2.75 10.65
C VAL A 38 -5.54 3.46 11.88
N VAL A 39 -5.26 4.75 12.08
CA VAL A 39 -5.80 5.52 13.21
C VAL A 39 -7.32 5.65 13.10
N ASN A 40 -7.84 5.96 11.92
CA ASN A 40 -9.28 6.09 11.68
C ASN A 40 -10.03 4.77 11.89
N GLN A 41 -9.44 3.64 11.49
CA GLN A 41 -9.98 2.30 11.79
C GLN A 41 -10.15 2.07 13.28
N PHE A 42 -9.15 2.42 14.09
CA PHE A 42 -9.24 2.27 15.55
C PHE A 42 -10.29 3.18 16.17
N ARG A 43 -10.42 4.40 15.66
CA ARG A 43 -11.45 5.35 16.12
C ARG A 43 -12.85 4.83 15.83
N ALA A 44 -13.06 4.24 14.67
CA ALA A 44 -14.35 3.64 14.30
C ALA A 44 -14.64 2.36 15.09
N ALA A 45 -13.64 1.48 15.25
CA ALA A 45 -13.82 0.18 15.90
C ALA A 45 -13.93 0.27 17.44
N THR A 46 -13.19 1.19 18.06
CA THR A 46 -13.17 1.39 19.52
C THR A 46 -13.21 2.87 19.87
N PRO A 47 -14.38 3.53 19.78
CA PRO A 47 -14.51 4.97 20.01
C PRO A 47 -14.12 5.41 21.44
N THR A 48 -14.24 4.49 22.40
CA THR A 48 -13.96 4.72 23.83
C THR A 48 -12.49 4.56 24.20
N LEU A 49 -11.67 3.94 23.32
CA LEU A 49 -10.27 3.67 23.59
C LEU A 49 -9.38 4.58 22.74
N SER A 50 -8.28 5.04 23.32
CA SER A 50 -7.31 5.83 22.57
C SER A 50 -6.78 5.05 21.35
N PRO A 51 -6.77 5.64 20.14
CA PRO A 51 -6.18 5.02 18.95
C PRO A 51 -4.73 4.61 19.12
N LEU A 52 -3.98 5.30 19.99
CA LEU A 52 -2.60 4.97 20.36
C LEU A 52 -2.48 3.57 20.96
N THR A 53 -3.44 3.19 21.79
CA THR A 53 -3.50 1.86 22.40
C THR A 53 -3.66 0.80 21.32
N GLY A 54 -4.55 1.05 20.34
CA GLY A 54 -4.72 0.17 19.18
C GLY A 54 -3.45 0.03 18.35
N LEU A 55 -2.80 1.16 18.05
CA LEU A 55 -1.54 1.21 17.32
C LEU A 55 -0.42 0.42 18.04
N PHE A 56 -0.30 0.58 19.36
CA PHE A 56 0.65 -0.18 20.19
C PHE A 56 0.42 -1.69 20.07
N PHE A 57 -0.81 -2.16 20.34
CA PHE A 57 -1.12 -3.59 20.30
C PHE A 57 -0.91 -4.19 18.89
N ARG A 58 -1.36 -3.49 17.85
CA ARG A 58 -1.25 -3.95 16.46
C ARG A 58 0.19 -4.02 15.98
N THR A 59 0.99 -3.01 16.30
CA THR A 59 2.41 -2.97 15.91
C THR A 59 3.18 -4.11 16.57
N LEU A 60 2.97 -4.36 17.87
CA LEU A 60 3.60 -5.49 18.55
C LEU A 60 3.19 -6.83 17.93
N THR A 61 1.93 -6.99 17.56
CA THR A 61 1.49 -8.23 16.90
C THR A 61 2.15 -8.40 15.52
N PHE A 62 2.32 -7.34 14.73
CA PHE A 62 3.09 -7.45 13.47
C PHE A 62 4.53 -7.91 13.72
N LEU A 63 5.21 -7.30 14.69
CA LEU A 63 6.56 -7.69 15.08
C LEU A 63 6.62 -9.14 15.58
N GLU A 64 5.60 -9.63 16.28
CA GLU A 64 5.50 -11.05 16.68
C GLU A 64 5.39 -11.98 15.49
N HIS A 65 4.66 -11.60 14.44
CA HIS A 65 4.55 -12.36 13.19
C HIS A 65 5.78 -12.21 12.28
N ASP A 66 6.85 -11.54 12.74
CA ASP A 66 8.05 -11.17 11.97
C ASP A 66 7.71 -10.35 10.72
N ILE A 67 6.60 -9.61 10.78
CA ILE A 67 6.24 -8.61 9.80
C ILE A 67 6.96 -7.33 10.20
N LYS A 68 7.58 -6.66 9.23
CA LYS A 68 8.31 -5.41 9.43
C LYS A 68 7.45 -4.24 8.95
N PRO A 69 6.65 -3.62 9.84
CA PRO A 69 5.81 -2.49 9.45
C PRO A 69 6.67 -1.25 9.20
N VAL A 70 6.33 -0.46 8.18
CA VAL A 70 6.77 0.93 8.01
C VAL A 70 5.54 1.82 7.93
N PHE A 71 5.47 2.82 8.79
CA PHE A 71 4.31 3.70 8.89
C PHE A 71 4.50 4.95 8.03
N VAL A 72 3.56 5.23 7.14
CA VAL A 72 3.57 6.43 6.30
C VAL A 72 2.51 7.39 6.78
N PHE A 73 2.90 8.64 6.99
CA PHE A 73 2.03 9.73 7.45
C PHE A 73 1.70 10.66 6.29
N ASP A 74 0.45 11.14 6.24
CA ASP A 74 0.00 12.11 5.24
C ASP A 74 0.69 13.46 5.42
N GLY A 75 1.13 14.03 4.31
CA GLY A 75 1.68 15.37 4.19
C GLY A 75 0.62 16.42 3.92
N LYS A 76 0.95 17.40 3.06
CA LYS A 76 -0.01 18.42 2.65
C LYS A 76 -0.91 17.82 1.55
N PRO A 77 -2.23 17.73 1.75
CA PRO A 77 -3.12 17.17 0.74
C PRO A 77 -3.09 18.04 -0.54
N PRO A 78 -3.29 17.43 -1.73
CA PRO A 78 -3.41 18.19 -2.97
C PRO A 78 -4.69 19.06 -2.95
N GLU A 79 -4.66 20.18 -3.67
CA GLU A 79 -5.76 21.16 -3.68
C GLU A 79 -7.06 20.52 -4.19
N GLU A 80 -6.94 19.58 -5.12
CA GLU A 80 -8.02 18.80 -5.72
C GLU A 80 -8.81 17.96 -4.70
N LYS A 81 -8.17 17.54 -3.60
CA LYS A 81 -8.77 16.71 -2.54
C LYS A 81 -9.54 17.53 -1.49
N THR A 82 -9.41 18.86 -1.50
CA THR A 82 -10.03 19.75 -0.50
C THR A 82 -11.55 19.58 -0.42
N ALA A 83 -12.24 19.58 -1.57
CA ALA A 83 -13.70 19.41 -1.63
C ALA A 83 -14.17 18.04 -1.09
N ALA A 84 -13.38 16.99 -1.31
CA ALA A 84 -13.68 15.65 -0.75
C ALA A 84 -13.48 15.62 0.76
N LEU A 85 -12.43 16.27 1.28
CA LEU A 85 -12.17 16.39 2.71
C LEU A 85 -13.24 17.20 3.44
N GLU A 86 -13.72 18.30 2.83
CA GLU A 86 -14.82 19.11 3.38
C GLU A 86 -16.11 18.31 3.49
N LYS A 87 -16.51 17.61 2.43
CA LYS A 87 -17.69 16.72 2.46
C LYS A 87 -17.57 15.62 3.53
N ARG A 88 -16.37 15.06 3.71
CA ARG A 88 -16.12 14.07 4.77
C ARG A 88 -16.21 14.68 6.16
N ALA A 89 -15.71 15.90 6.34
CA ALA A 89 -15.78 16.62 7.62
C ALA A 89 -17.21 16.97 8.00
N GLU A 90 -18.02 17.42 7.03
CA GLU A 90 -19.46 17.66 7.20
C GLU A 90 -20.20 16.37 7.59
N ALA A 91 -19.96 15.28 6.85
CA ALA A 91 -20.59 13.98 7.13
C ALA A 91 -20.20 13.40 8.50
N ALA A 92 -18.99 13.70 8.98
CA ALA A 92 -18.48 13.23 10.27
C ALA A 92 -18.82 14.15 11.44
N SER A 93 -19.56 15.26 11.24
CA SER A 93 -19.72 16.35 12.23
C SER A 93 -18.40 16.80 12.86
N TRP A 94 -17.31 16.69 12.08
CA TRP A 94 -15.95 16.87 12.56
C TRP A 94 -15.44 18.22 12.09
N LYS A 95 -15.05 19.10 13.02
CA LYS A 95 -14.30 20.32 12.66
C LYS A 95 -12.94 19.89 12.13
N CYS A 96 -12.67 20.10 10.85
CA CYS A 96 -11.39 19.80 10.21
C CYS A 96 -10.22 20.22 11.12
N PRO A 97 -9.32 19.29 11.52
CA PRO A 97 -8.07 19.70 12.13
C PRO A 97 -7.21 20.25 11.00
N ASN A 98 -7.10 21.57 10.93
CA ASN A 98 -6.09 22.35 10.24
C ASN A 98 -5.60 21.82 8.88
N LEU A 99 -6.08 22.43 7.80
CA LEU A 99 -5.53 22.34 6.43
C LEU A 99 -4.05 22.83 6.32
N THR A 100 -3.40 23.19 7.42
CA THR A 100 -2.07 23.81 7.48
C THR A 100 -0.90 22.82 7.54
N GLY A 101 -1.14 21.51 7.34
CA GLY A 101 -0.08 20.49 7.32
C GLY A 101 0.68 20.35 8.65
N THR A 102 0.14 20.90 9.75
CA THR A 102 0.79 20.87 11.06
C THR A 102 0.34 19.61 11.79
N ALA A 103 1.29 18.72 12.09
CA ALA A 103 1.03 17.47 12.79
C ALA A 103 0.18 17.71 14.05
N SER A 104 -1.01 17.12 14.08
CA SER A 104 -1.92 17.22 15.23
C SER A 104 -1.24 16.69 16.50
N SER A 105 -1.72 17.08 17.68
CA SER A 105 -1.22 16.54 18.95
C SER A 105 -1.23 15.00 18.95
N GLN A 106 -2.27 14.40 18.35
CA GLN A 106 -2.38 12.95 18.18
C GLN A 106 -1.33 12.37 17.23
N THR A 107 -1.02 13.05 16.13
CA THR A 107 0.04 12.65 15.20
C THR A 107 1.39 12.61 15.91
N LYS A 108 1.70 13.62 16.73
CA LYS A 108 2.94 13.66 17.53
C LYS A 108 3.00 12.52 18.53
N ASP A 109 1.88 12.20 19.18
CA ASP A 109 1.79 11.05 20.08
C ASP A 109 2.04 9.72 19.35
N CYS A 110 1.48 9.55 18.14
CA CYS A 110 1.72 8.36 17.32
C CYS A 110 3.20 8.24 16.92
N LEU A 111 3.81 9.33 16.46
CA LEU A 111 5.23 9.37 16.09
C LEU A 111 6.13 9.02 17.28
N HIS A 112 5.82 9.57 18.46
CA HIS A 112 6.55 9.26 19.68
C HIS A 112 6.42 7.77 20.04
N LEU A 113 5.20 7.23 20.01
CA LEU A 113 4.95 5.81 20.25
C LEU A 113 5.72 4.90 19.29
N LEU A 114 5.69 5.18 17.98
CA LEU A 114 6.41 4.40 16.97
C LEU A 114 7.92 4.44 17.17
N LYS A 115 8.46 5.60 17.58
CA LYS A 115 9.87 5.74 17.93
C LYS A 115 10.24 4.86 19.13
N LEU A 116 9.41 4.85 20.18
CA LEU A 116 9.63 4.00 21.35
C LEU A 116 9.48 2.50 21.03
N LEU A 117 8.63 2.15 20.06
CA LEU A 117 8.51 0.77 19.55
C LEU A 117 9.66 0.35 18.63
N GLY A 118 10.55 1.28 18.25
CA GLY A 118 11.66 1.00 17.35
C GLY A 118 11.23 0.75 15.90
N VAL A 119 10.10 1.31 15.46
CA VAL A 119 9.55 1.11 14.12
C VAL A 119 9.74 2.36 13.26
N PRO A 120 10.22 2.22 12.00
CA PRO A 120 10.43 3.36 11.13
C PRO A 120 9.09 3.98 10.70
N PHE A 121 9.11 5.29 10.56
CA PHE A 121 8.03 6.06 9.97
C PHE A 121 8.56 7.04 8.94
N ILE A 122 7.72 7.39 7.97
CA ILE A 122 8.05 8.34 6.90
C ILE A 122 6.90 9.35 6.78
N GLN A 123 7.26 10.60 6.53
CA GLN A 123 6.32 11.66 6.23
C GLN A 123 6.20 11.81 4.72
N ALA A 124 5.02 11.57 4.16
CA ALA A 124 4.75 11.77 2.73
C ALA A 124 4.71 13.26 2.38
N PRO A 125 5.08 13.65 1.15
CA PRO A 125 4.94 15.03 0.68
C PRO A 125 3.47 15.41 0.44
N GLY A 126 2.66 14.45 -0.02
CA GLY A 126 1.23 14.56 -0.24
C GLY A 126 0.50 13.43 0.48
N ASP A 127 -0.27 12.64 -0.28
CA ASP A 127 -1.01 11.49 0.26
C ASP A 127 -0.10 10.32 0.64
N ALA A 128 -0.37 9.68 1.78
CA ALA A 128 0.37 8.52 2.26
C ALA A 128 0.21 7.30 1.34
N GLU A 129 -0.97 7.11 0.72
CA GLU A 129 -1.18 6.02 -0.23
C GLU A 129 -0.22 6.07 -1.44
N ALA A 130 0.09 7.27 -1.92
CA ALA A 130 0.98 7.48 -3.06
C ALA A 130 2.43 7.07 -2.73
N LEU A 131 2.91 7.48 -1.56
CA LEU A 131 4.24 7.09 -1.09
C LEU A 131 4.31 5.59 -0.75
N CYS A 132 3.28 5.03 -0.12
CA CYS A 132 3.21 3.58 0.11
C CYS A 132 3.33 2.80 -1.20
N ALA A 133 2.60 3.22 -2.23
CA ALA A 133 2.65 2.60 -3.56
C ALA A 133 4.04 2.71 -4.19
N GLN A 134 4.71 3.86 -4.06
CA GLN A 134 6.08 4.07 -4.52
C GLN A 134 7.05 3.09 -3.83
N LEU A 135 7.00 2.97 -2.50
CA LEU A 135 7.89 2.08 -1.75
C LEU A 135 7.78 0.61 -2.20
N VAL A 136 6.57 0.18 -2.57
CA VAL A 136 6.33 -1.17 -3.10
C VAL A 136 6.80 -1.33 -4.54
N ARG A 137 6.68 -0.28 -5.37
CA ARG A 137 7.15 -0.28 -6.75
C ARG A 137 8.68 -0.30 -6.85
N GLU A 138 9.36 0.45 -5.99
CA GLU A 138 10.83 0.45 -5.86
C GLU A 138 11.34 -0.82 -5.17
N GLY A 139 10.47 -1.44 -4.39
CA GLY A 139 10.72 -2.69 -3.69
C GLY A 139 11.50 -2.50 -2.38
N THR A 140 11.41 -1.30 -1.80
CA THR A 140 11.76 -0.99 -0.41
C THR A 140 10.74 -1.61 0.57
N ALA A 141 9.49 -1.78 0.13
CA ALA A 141 8.46 -2.57 0.80
C ALA A 141 7.93 -3.69 -0.12
N ASP A 142 7.40 -4.77 0.46
CA ASP A 142 6.83 -5.89 -0.29
C ASP A 142 5.36 -5.67 -0.64
N ALA A 143 4.60 -4.97 0.22
CA ALA A 143 3.18 -4.70 0.02
C ALA A 143 2.69 -3.47 0.80
N VAL A 144 1.57 -2.90 0.34
CA VAL A 144 0.87 -1.81 1.04
C VAL A 144 -0.29 -2.39 1.83
N ALA A 145 -0.42 -2.08 3.11
CA ALA A 145 -1.59 -2.36 3.92
C ALA A 145 -2.44 -1.10 4.09
N SER A 146 -3.56 -1.02 3.36
CA SER A 146 -4.53 0.07 3.44
C SER A 146 -5.93 -0.41 3.04
N GLU A 147 -6.98 0.22 3.56
CA GLU A 147 -8.36 -0.01 3.11
C GLU A 147 -8.78 0.90 1.95
N ASP A 148 -7.89 1.82 1.56
CA ASP A 148 -8.07 2.67 0.41
C ASP A 148 -7.60 1.99 -0.87
N MET A 149 -8.54 1.90 -1.81
CA MET A 149 -8.30 1.27 -3.11
C MET A 149 -7.52 2.19 -4.06
N ASP A 150 -7.32 3.47 -3.69
CA ASP A 150 -6.56 4.47 -4.45
C ASP A 150 -5.07 4.12 -4.54
N THR A 151 -4.59 3.28 -3.64
CA THR A 151 -3.25 2.69 -3.69
C THR A 151 -2.96 1.94 -5.01
N LEU A 152 -3.97 1.31 -5.63
CA LEU A 152 -3.80 0.60 -6.91
C LEU A 152 -3.52 1.54 -8.10
N PRO A 153 -4.31 2.62 -8.34
CA PRO A 153 -3.98 3.58 -9.40
C PRO A 153 -2.66 4.33 -9.17
N PHE A 154 -2.20 4.51 -7.92
CA PHE A 154 -0.84 4.98 -7.63
C PHE A 154 0.28 3.99 -8.01
N GLY A 155 -0.08 2.75 -8.35
CA GLY A 155 0.84 1.74 -8.87
C GLY A 155 1.40 0.78 -7.82
N ALA A 156 0.72 0.58 -6.68
CA ALA A 156 1.10 -0.44 -5.72
C ALA A 156 0.94 -1.84 -6.33
N ASN A 157 2.06 -2.58 -6.49
CA ASN A 157 2.01 -3.93 -7.07
C ASN A 157 1.15 -4.90 -6.24
N ILE A 158 1.19 -4.76 -4.92
CA ILE A 158 0.47 -5.60 -3.96
C ILE A 158 -0.22 -4.67 -2.95
N LEU A 159 -1.55 -4.74 -2.91
CA LEU A 159 -2.38 -4.11 -1.88
C LEU A 159 -2.96 -5.19 -0.98
N ILE A 160 -2.78 -5.03 0.32
CA ILE A 160 -3.33 -5.87 1.37
C ILE A 160 -4.43 -5.11 2.09
N ARG A 161 -5.59 -5.73 2.17
CA ARG A 161 -6.76 -5.25 2.91
C ARG A 161 -7.10 -6.21 4.04
N GLN A 162 -7.80 -5.69 5.04
CA GLN A 162 -8.26 -6.40 6.22
C GLN A 162 -7.13 -7.01 7.04
N LEU A 163 -5.94 -6.38 7.01
CA LEU A 163 -4.79 -6.77 7.82
C LEU A 163 -5.01 -6.40 9.29
N ASN A 164 -5.97 -7.06 9.91
CA ASN A 164 -6.23 -6.98 11.33
C ASN A 164 -5.19 -7.85 12.01
N ALA A 165 -4.50 -7.34 13.04
CA ALA A 165 -3.51 -8.13 13.75
C ALA A 165 -4.16 -9.11 14.75
N LYS A 166 -5.16 -9.88 14.28
CA LYS A 166 -5.84 -10.96 15.00
C LYS A 166 -5.34 -12.29 14.42
N ARG A 167 -5.35 -13.35 15.23
CA ARG A 167 -4.78 -14.65 14.84
C ARG A 167 -5.56 -15.35 13.72
N ASP A 168 -6.86 -15.08 13.59
CA ASP A 168 -7.76 -15.74 12.61
C ASP A 168 -8.36 -14.73 11.61
N SER A 169 -7.67 -13.63 11.31
CA SER A 169 -8.17 -12.68 10.31
C SER A 169 -7.82 -13.12 8.90
N GLU A 170 -8.83 -13.31 8.07
CA GLU A 170 -8.66 -13.38 6.62
C GLU A 170 -8.11 -12.05 6.10
N VAL A 171 -7.00 -12.12 5.38
CA VAL A 171 -6.34 -10.99 4.74
C VAL A 171 -6.62 -11.09 3.25
N VAL A 172 -7.08 -9.99 2.65
CA VAL A 172 -7.40 -9.94 1.22
C VAL A 172 -6.27 -9.23 0.49
N GLU A 173 -5.56 -9.96 -0.36
CA GLU A 173 -4.48 -9.43 -1.20
C GLU A 173 -4.98 -9.19 -2.62
N TYR A 174 -4.68 -8.00 -3.14
CA TYR A 174 -4.91 -7.60 -4.52
C TYR A 174 -3.58 -7.45 -5.25
N SER A 175 -3.43 -8.14 -6.37
CA SER A 175 -2.25 -8.05 -7.25
C SER A 175 -2.56 -7.15 -8.44
N LEU A 176 -1.94 -5.97 -8.50
CA LEU A 176 -2.10 -5.04 -9.61
C LEU A 176 -1.61 -5.63 -10.95
N PRO A 177 -0.46 -6.32 -11.05
CA PRO A 177 -0.03 -6.93 -12.31
C PRO A 177 -1.05 -7.93 -12.88
N LYS A 178 -1.58 -8.82 -12.03
CA LYS A 178 -2.62 -9.79 -12.43
C LYS A 178 -3.91 -9.08 -12.84
N LEU A 179 -4.26 -8.01 -12.13
CA LEU A 179 -5.44 -7.20 -12.44
C LEU A 179 -5.33 -6.57 -13.84
N LEU A 180 -4.22 -5.90 -14.13
CA LEU A 180 -3.98 -5.26 -15.43
C LEU A 180 -3.97 -6.28 -16.57
N GLU A 181 -3.33 -7.43 -16.36
CA GLU A 181 -3.31 -8.54 -17.33
C GLU A 181 -4.71 -9.06 -17.63
N LYS A 182 -5.52 -9.32 -16.60
CA LYS A 182 -6.88 -9.85 -16.76
C LYS A 182 -7.84 -8.84 -17.39
N LEU A 183 -7.68 -7.55 -17.08
CA LEU A 183 -8.48 -6.49 -17.67
C LEU A 183 -7.99 -6.07 -19.07
N GLN A 184 -6.78 -6.49 -19.47
CA GLN A 184 -6.14 -6.14 -20.74
C GLN A 184 -5.98 -4.63 -20.95
N ILE A 185 -5.60 -3.94 -19.88
CA ILE A 185 -5.39 -2.49 -19.86
C ILE A 185 -4.03 -2.13 -19.26
N SER A 186 -3.48 -1.00 -19.69
CA SER A 186 -2.25 -0.45 -19.13
C SER A 186 -2.48 0.23 -17.77
N GLN A 187 -1.41 0.59 -17.05
CA GLN A 187 -1.52 1.36 -15.81
C GLN A 187 -2.20 2.72 -16.04
N GLU A 188 -1.87 3.41 -17.14
CA GLU A 188 -2.45 4.70 -17.49
C GLU A 188 -3.96 4.57 -17.78
N GLU A 189 -4.34 3.53 -18.53
CA GLU A 189 -5.75 3.20 -18.80
C GLU A 189 -6.50 2.82 -17.52
N PHE A 190 -5.82 2.15 -16.57
CA PHE A 190 -6.40 1.81 -15.28
C PHE A 190 -6.61 3.03 -14.38
N VAL A 191 -5.70 4.01 -14.41
CA VAL A 191 -5.89 5.32 -13.76
C VAL A 191 -7.12 6.02 -14.34
N ASP A 192 -7.23 6.05 -15.66
CA ASP A 192 -8.39 6.63 -16.36
C ASP A 192 -9.71 5.93 -15.99
N LEU A 193 -9.69 4.60 -15.87
CA LEU A 193 -10.82 3.83 -15.37
C LEU A 193 -11.18 4.24 -13.93
N CYS A 194 -10.20 4.36 -13.04
CA CYS A 194 -10.41 4.76 -11.65
C CYS A 194 -11.04 6.16 -11.54
N ILE A 195 -10.60 7.10 -12.37
CA ILE A 195 -11.16 8.45 -12.46
C ILE A 195 -12.63 8.39 -12.94
N LEU A 196 -12.96 7.58 -13.94
CA LEU A 196 -14.33 7.41 -14.43
C LEU A 196 -15.28 6.78 -13.39
N LEU A 197 -14.78 5.83 -12.60
CA LEU A 197 -15.53 5.23 -11.49
C LEU A 197 -15.83 6.26 -10.38
N GLY A 198 -14.92 7.21 -10.20
CA GLY A 198 -14.96 8.28 -9.21
C GLY A 198 -13.87 8.09 -8.17
N CYS A 199 -12.95 9.06 -8.13
CA CYS A 199 -11.87 9.18 -7.16
C CYS A 199 -12.08 10.42 -6.26
N ASP A 200 -11.18 10.64 -5.31
CA ASP A 200 -11.26 11.77 -4.37
C ASP A 200 -10.78 13.12 -4.96
N TYR A 201 -10.18 13.13 -6.15
CA TYR A 201 -9.50 14.31 -6.73
C TYR A 201 -10.34 15.09 -7.76
N CYS A 202 -11.40 14.50 -8.31
CA CYS A 202 -12.23 15.20 -9.28
C CYS A 202 -13.66 14.65 -9.30
N ASP A 203 -14.56 15.38 -9.96
CA ASP A 203 -15.90 14.90 -10.24
C ASP A 203 -15.89 13.65 -11.13
N LYS A 204 -17.07 13.05 -11.32
CA LYS A 204 -17.26 11.87 -12.18
C LYS A 204 -18.46 12.04 -13.08
N ILE A 205 -18.52 11.22 -14.12
CA ILE A 205 -19.65 11.19 -15.05
C ILE A 205 -20.86 10.54 -14.35
N THR A 206 -21.91 11.33 -14.12
CA THR A 206 -23.13 10.86 -13.47
C THR A 206 -23.83 9.80 -14.32
N GLY A 207 -24.33 8.74 -13.68
CA GLY A 207 -25.01 7.64 -14.35
C GLY A 207 -24.08 6.61 -15.01
N LEU A 208 -22.76 6.83 -15.01
CA LEU A 208 -21.80 5.87 -15.57
C LEU A 208 -21.48 4.75 -14.55
N GLY A 209 -21.92 3.53 -14.86
CA GLY A 209 -21.67 2.36 -14.02
C GLY A 209 -20.32 1.69 -14.27
N PRO A 210 -19.79 0.89 -13.32
CA PRO A 210 -18.45 0.30 -13.42
C PRO A 210 -18.22 -0.59 -14.64
N LYS A 211 -19.19 -1.47 -14.96
CA LYS A 211 -19.12 -2.36 -16.13
C LYS A 211 -18.98 -1.57 -17.44
N LYS A 212 -19.77 -0.50 -17.57
CA LYS A 212 -19.78 0.34 -18.77
C LYS A 212 -18.51 1.19 -18.86
N ALA A 213 -18.01 1.71 -17.74
CA ALA A 213 -16.74 2.43 -17.68
C ALA A 213 -15.58 1.54 -18.17
N LEU A 214 -15.52 0.29 -17.70
CA LEU A 214 -14.51 -0.67 -18.14
C LEU A 214 -14.58 -0.93 -19.65
N THR A 215 -15.77 -1.22 -20.19
CA THR A 215 -15.95 -1.45 -21.63
C THR A 215 -15.54 -0.23 -22.47
N LEU A 216 -15.86 0.98 -22.00
CA LEU A 216 -15.49 2.20 -22.68
C LEU A 216 -13.97 2.41 -22.68
N ILE A 217 -13.28 2.16 -21.56
CA ILE A 217 -11.83 2.24 -21.49
C ILE A 217 -11.16 1.17 -22.36
N GLN A 218 -11.64 -0.08 -22.33
CA GLN A 218 -11.09 -1.13 -23.19
C GLN A 218 -11.21 -0.81 -24.69
N LYS A 219 -12.28 -0.11 -25.08
CA LYS A 219 -12.53 0.27 -26.48
C LYS A 219 -11.81 1.55 -26.90
N HIS A 220 -11.80 2.56 -26.04
CA HIS A 220 -11.38 3.93 -26.39
C HIS A 220 -10.03 4.34 -25.76
N ARG A 221 -9.52 3.55 -24.81
CA ARG A 221 -8.25 3.66 -24.09
C ARG A 221 -8.11 4.88 -23.18
N THR A 222 -8.51 6.06 -23.61
CA THR A 222 -8.37 7.31 -22.85
C THR A 222 -9.71 7.95 -22.49
N ILE A 223 -9.76 8.71 -21.39
CA ILE A 223 -10.94 9.51 -21.00
C ILE A 223 -11.36 10.46 -22.12
N GLU A 224 -10.40 11.09 -22.80
CA GLU A 224 -10.64 12.00 -23.93
C GLU A 224 -11.49 11.32 -25.01
N ASN A 225 -11.12 10.10 -25.40
CA ASN A 225 -11.85 9.34 -26.40
C ASN A 225 -13.19 8.82 -25.87
N VAL A 226 -13.27 8.46 -24.59
CA VAL A 226 -14.54 8.08 -23.94
C VAL A 226 -15.55 9.22 -23.98
N VAL A 227 -15.12 10.45 -23.68
CA VAL A 227 -15.97 11.66 -23.68
C VAL A 227 -16.50 12.01 -25.08
N LEU A 228 -15.79 11.64 -26.15
CA LEU A 228 -16.24 11.81 -27.53
C LEU A 228 -17.32 10.80 -27.93
N HIS A 229 -17.29 9.59 -27.37
CA HIS A 229 -18.16 8.48 -27.78
C HIS A 229 -19.31 8.19 -26.78
N ILE A 230 -19.34 8.89 -25.64
CA ILE A 230 -20.38 8.72 -24.64
C ILE A 230 -21.65 9.48 -25.04
N ASN A 231 -22.82 8.86 -24.78
CA ASN A 231 -24.10 9.54 -24.94
C ASN A 231 -24.27 10.57 -23.82
N ARG A 232 -24.08 11.85 -24.16
CA ARG A 232 -24.15 12.99 -23.23
C ARG A 232 -25.55 13.28 -22.67
N GLN A 233 -26.62 12.81 -23.32
CA GLN A 233 -27.98 12.98 -22.80
C GLN A 233 -28.21 12.07 -21.59
N THR A 234 -27.64 10.87 -21.62
CA THR A 234 -27.77 9.89 -20.53
C THR A 234 -26.65 9.98 -19.51
N HIS A 235 -25.48 10.44 -19.92
CA HIS A 235 -24.26 10.51 -19.09
C HIS A 235 -23.64 11.90 -19.27
N PRO A 236 -24.19 12.94 -18.60
CA PRO A 236 -23.67 14.29 -18.72
C PRO A 236 -22.26 14.37 -18.15
N VAL A 237 -21.35 14.96 -18.93
CA VAL A 237 -19.96 15.19 -18.53
C VAL A 237 -19.92 16.45 -17.66
N PRO A 238 -19.26 16.44 -16.49
CA PRO A 238 -19.16 17.62 -15.65
C PRO A 238 -18.54 18.83 -16.38
N HIS A 239 -19.05 20.03 -16.09
CA HIS A 239 -18.44 21.27 -16.59
C HIS A 239 -17.07 21.48 -15.90
N PHE A 240 -16.07 21.92 -16.67
CA PHE A 240 -14.70 22.13 -16.19
C PHE A 240 -14.09 20.91 -15.47
N TRP A 241 -14.37 19.71 -15.99
CA TRP A 241 -13.92 18.47 -15.37
C TRP A 241 -12.39 18.36 -15.34
N LYS A 242 -11.81 18.44 -14.13
CA LYS A 242 -10.37 18.39 -13.86
C LYS A 242 -9.77 16.97 -13.81
N TYR A 243 -10.14 16.13 -14.77
CA TYR A 243 -9.65 14.75 -14.81
C TYR A 243 -8.16 14.65 -15.17
N LYS A 244 -7.61 15.65 -15.88
CA LYS A 244 -6.18 15.67 -16.27
C LYS A 244 -5.28 15.93 -15.07
N GLU A 245 -5.72 16.80 -14.17
CA GLU A 245 -5.09 17.11 -12.90
C GLU A 245 -5.12 15.88 -11.99
N ALA A 246 -6.26 15.20 -11.88
CA ALA A 246 -6.38 13.94 -11.15
C ALA A 246 -5.46 12.84 -11.73
N ARG A 247 -5.40 12.70 -13.07
CA ARG A 247 -4.49 11.77 -13.75
C ARG A 247 -3.02 12.06 -13.40
N LYS A 248 -2.65 13.34 -13.40
CA LYS A 248 -1.30 13.78 -13.03
C LYS A 248 -0.96 13.42 -11.58
N ILE A 249 -1.91 13.57 -10.65
CA ILE A 249 -1.69 13.17 -9.24
C ILE A 249 -1.33 11.69 -9.13
N PHE A 250 -2.06 10.81 -9.83
CA PHE A 250 -1.80 9.36 -9.77
C PHE A 250 -0.50 8.94 -10.47
N LEU A 251 -0.19 9.51 -11.64
CA LEU A 251 0.96 9.09 -12.45
C LEU A 251 2.27 9.79 -12.07
N ASP A 252 2.21 11.08 -11.73
CA ASP A 252 3.37 11.95 -11.46
C ASP A 252 3.49 12.28 -9.96
N ALA A 253 3.07 11.36 -9.09
CA ALA A 253 3.14 11.57 -7.64
C ALA A 253 4.58 11.96 -7.21
N PRO A 254 4.75 12.94 -6.30
CA PRO A 254 6.07 13.41 -5.91
C PRO A 254 6.92 12.27 -5.33
N GLN A 255 8.06 12.01 -5.95
CA GLN A 255 8.96 10.95 -5.50
C GLN A 255 9.72 11.42 -4.25
N THR A 256 9.77 10.58 -3.21
CA THR A 256 10.71 10.78 -2.09
C THR A 256 11.99 9.98 -2.31
N VAL A 257 13.10 10.42 -1.70
CA VAL A 257 14.37 9.68 -1.68
C VAL A 257 14.19 8.37 -0.90
N ASP A 258 14.80 7.28 -1.40
CA ASP A 258 14.77 5.94 -0.80
C ASP A 258 15.13 6.00 0.70
N PRO A 259 14.15 5.81 1.60
CA PRO A 259 14.37 5.96 3.03
C PRO A 259 15.04 4.71 3.59
N LYS A 260 16.13 4.91 4.34
CA LYS A 260 16.75 3.80 5.09
C LYS A 260 15.83 3.35 6.23
N LEU A 261 15.17 2.22 6.03
CA LEU A 261 14.28 1.63 7.04
C LEU A 261 15.09 0.84 8.07
N ILE A 262 15.03 1.27 9.32
CA ILE A 262 15.75 0.64 10.45
C ILE A 262 14.72 0.29 11.52
N TRP A 263 14.72 -0.98 11.93
CA TRP A 263 13.92 -1.47 13.05
C TRP A 263 14.85 -1.74 14.24
N THR A 264 14.49 -1.22 15.41
CA THR A 264 15.23 -1.40 16.66
C THR A 264 14.37 -2.11 17.68
N GLU A 265 14.97 -2.50 18.80
CA GLU A 265 14.20 -3.10 19.89
C GLU A 265 13.30 -2.06 20.57
N PRO A 266 12.07 -2.42 20.98
CA PRO A 266 11.20 -1.53 21.73
C PRO A 266 11.79 -1.16 23.11
N ASP A 267 11.69 0.11 23.49
CA ASP A 267 12.06 0.60 24.82
C ASP A 267 10.88 0.44 25.80
N GLU A 268 10.89 -0.64 26.58
CA GLU A 268 9.79 -1.01 27.47
C GLU A 268 9.52 0.02 28.57
N GLU A 269 10.56 0.54 29.23
CA GLU A 269 10.38 1.48 30.33
C GLU A 269 9.86 2.83 29.83
N ALA A 270 10.36 3.30 28.69
CA ALA A 270 9.83 4.50 28.05
C ALA A 270 8.38 4.30 27.56
N LEU A 271 8.03 3.12 27.03
CA LEU A 271 6.66 2.78 26.63
C LEU A 271 5.69 2.77 27.81
N VAL A 272 6.09 2.17 28.93
CA VAL A 272 5.30 2.19 30.17
C VAL A 272 5.14 3.64 30.64
N GLY A 273 6.23 4.42 30.64
CA GLY A 273 6.20 5.82 31.04
C GLY A 273 5.21 6.65 30.21
N PHE A 274 5.30 6.55 28.89
CA PHE A 274 4.45 7.30 27.98
C PHE A 274 2.98 6.84 28.03
N LEU A 275 2.71 5.55 27.86
CA LEU A 275 1.33 5.04 27.77
C LEU A 275 0.60 5.13 29.11
N CYS A 276 1.30 4.91 30.23
CA CYS A 276 0.66 4.83 31.54
C CYS A 276 0.56 6.20 32.22
N HIS A 277 1.63 7.00 32.20
CA HIS A 277 1.64 8.30 32.89
C HIS A 277 1.05 9.44 32.06
N VAL A 278 1.20 9.40 30.73
CA VAL A 278 0.71 10.49 29.84
C VAL A 278 -0.68 10.17 29.30
N LYS A 279 -0.96 8.90 28.98
CA LYS A 279 -2.21 8.48 28.32
C LYS A 279 -3.14 7.64 29.21
N TYR A 280 -2.82 7.50 30.50
CA TYR A 280 -3.64 6.83 31.52
C TYR A 280 -4.04 5.38 31.19
N VAL A 281 -3.21 4.67 30.42
CA VAL A 281 -3.40 3.23 30.18
C VAL A 281 -2.96 2.46 31.42
N LYS A 282 -3.70 1.40 31.79
CA LYS A 282 -3.35 0.55 32.93
C LYS A 282 -1.95 -0.08 32.75
N VAL A 283 -1.04 0.16 33.70
CA VAL A 283 0.35 -0.34 33.70
C VAL A 283 0.42 -1.85 33.50
N GLU A 284 -0.40 -2.60 34.25
CA GLU A 284 -0.45 -4.07 34.15
C GLU A 284 -0.74 -4.55 32.73
N ARG A 285 -1.58 -3.82 31.98
CA ARG A 285 -1.96 -4.19 30.62
C ARG A 285 -0.79 -4.04 29.66
N VAL A 286 -0.01 -2.97 29.80
CA VAL A 286 1.17 -2.71 28.96
C VAL A 286 2.29 -3.70 29.30
N ARG A 287 2.64 -3.85 30.58
CA ARG A 287 3.68 -4.79 31.03
C ARG A 287 3.37 -6.24 30.67
N ARG A 288 2.14 -6.71 30.88
CA ARG A 288 1.72 -8.06 30.48
C ARG A 288 1.83 -8.29 28.97
N ARG A 289 1.56 -7.26 28.17
CA ARG A 289 1.68 -7.34 26.70
C ARG A 289 3.14 -7.40 26.25
N MET A 290 4.02 -6.63 26.89
CA MET A 290 5.46 -6.62 26.63
C MET A 290 6.12 -7.92 27.06
N GLU A 291 5.73 -8.46 28.22
CA GLU A 291 6.18 -9.77 28.69
C GLU A 291 5.85 -10.87 27.67
N ARG A 292 4.59 -10.92 27.21
CA ARG A 292 4.16 -11.87 26.16
C ARG A 292 4.94 -11.67 24.86
N PHE A 293 5.22 -10.42 24.49
CA PHE A 293 6.00 -10.08 23.31
C PHE A 293 7.42 -10.66 23.39
N ARG A 294 8.08 -10.49 24.55
CA ARG A 294 9.43 -11.00 24.80
C ARG A 294 9.47 -12.53 24.72
N GLN A 295 8.57 -13.20 25.44
CA GLN A 295 8.45 -14.67 25.43
C GLN A 295 8.21 -15.23 24.01
N THR A 296 7.36 -14.57 23.23
CA THR A 296 7.06 -14.98 21.85
C THR A 296 8.29 -14.82 20.95
N ARG A 297 9.05 -13.73 21.10
CA ARG A 297 10.28 -13.51 20.33
C ARG A 297 11.37 -14.49 20.70
N GLU A 298 11.56 -14.78 21.99
CA GLU A 298 12.53 -15.77 22.48
C GLU A 298 12.20 -17.15 21.94
N SER A 299 10.94 -17.58 22.08
CA SER A 299 10.49 -18.87 21.53
C SER A 299 10.72 -18.99 20.03
N LYS A 300 10.42 -17.95 19.24
CA LYS A 300 10.67 -17.95 17.79
C LYS A 300 12.16 -17.91 17.44
N ARG A 301 12.99 -17.27 18.28
CA ARG A 301 14.44 -17.26 18.10
C ARG A 301 15.01 -18.66 18.33
N GLU A 302 14.59 -19.32 19.40
CA GLU A 302 14.97 -20.71 19.68
C GLU A 302 14.52 -21.66 18.57
N GLU A 303 13.28 -21.49 18.06
CA GLU A 303 12.77 -22.28 16.93
C GLU A 303 13.64 -22.10 15.68
N ARG A 304 14.02 -20.86 15.34
CA ARG A 304 14.93 -20.58 14.22
C ARG A 304 16.32 -21.19 14.43
N GLU A 305 16.85 -21.16 15.64
CA GLU A 305 18.15 -21.74 15.96
C GLU A 305 18.11 -23.28 15.86
N ARG A 306 17.01 -23.91 16.31
CA ARG A 306 16.75 -25.35 16.13
C ARG A 306 16.59 -25.74 14.66
N ASP A 307 15.82 -24.99 13.88
CA ASP A 307 15.63 -25.25 12.45
C ASP A 307 16.94 -25.12 11.66
N LYS A 308 17.75 -24.12 11.98
CA LYS A 308 19.10 -23.96 11.42
C LYS A 308 20.01 -25.12 11.80
N ALA A 309 20.00 -25.54 13.07
CA ALA A 309 20.78 -26.69 13.54
C ALA A 309 20.32 -28.02 12.90
N ALA A 310 19.04 -28.15 12.57
CA ALA A 310 18.46 -29.29 11.90
C ALA A 310 18.68 -29.30 10.37
N GLY A 311 19.39 -28.30 9.81
CA GLY A 311 19.59 -28.17 8.37
C GLY A 311 18.32 -27.88 7.57
N ARG A 312 17.19 -27.65 8.25
CA ARG A 312 15.92 -27.23 7.65
C ARG A 312 15.96 -25.72 7.47
N SER A 313 16.83 -25.23 6.59
CA SER A 313 16.58 -23.89 6.06
C SER A 313 15.22 -23.97 5.37
N ARG A 314 14.21 -23.24 5.87
CA ARG A 314 13.01 -22.95 5.08
C ARG A 314 13.53 -22.49 3.72
N GLN A 315 13.37 -23.34 2.71
CA GLN A 315 13.72 -23.03 1.35
C GLN A 315 12.75 -21.90 0.97
N THR A 316 13.14 -20.65 1.22
CA THR A 316 12.60 -19.50 0.49
C THR A 316 12.71 -19.92 -0.96
N ARG A 317 11.57 -20.07 -1.63
CA ARG A 317 11.55 -20.60 -2.99
C ARG A 317 12.56 -19.78 -3.79
N MET A 318 13.29 -20.43 -4.70
CA MET A 318 14.27 -19.72 -5.54
C MET A 318 13.60 -18.56 -6.31
N GLU A 319 12.28 -18.64 -6.49
CA GLU A 319 11.33 -17.63 -6.98
C GLU A 319 11.27 -16.34 -6.12
N ASP A 320 11.51 -16.42 -4.80
CA ASP A 320 11.59 -15.26 -3.89
C ASP A 320 12.93 -14.49 -4.04
N PHE A 321 13.98 -15.16 -4.53
CA PHE A 321 15.30 -14.57 -4.76
C PHE A 321 15.44 -13.99 -6.17
N PHE A 322 14.82 -14.61 -7.17
CA PHE A 322 14.72 -14.06 -8.50
C PHE A 322 13.41 -13.29 -8.65
N ARG A 323 13.45 -11.96 -8.41
CA ARG A 323 12.43 -11.06 -8.95
C ARG A 323 12.26 -11.42 -10.43
N VAL A 324 11.03 -11.74 -10.84
CA VAL A 324 10.64 -11.93 -12.25
C VAL A 324 10.89 -10.60 -12.96
N THR A 325 12.14 -10.38 -13.33
CA THR A 325 12.55 -9.29 -14.21
C THR A 325 12.13 -9.72 -15.60
N ARG A 326 11.31 -8.88 -16.23
CA ARG A 326 10.89 -9.03 -17.62
C ARG A 326 12.08 -9.46 -18.47
N LYS A 327 11.86 -10.46 -19.31
CA LYS A 327 12.79 -10.99 -20.31
C LYS A 327 13.50 -9.81 -21.00
N ARG A 328 14.78 -9.61 -20.70
CA ARG A 328 15.62 -8.60 -21.35
C ARG A 328 15.84 -9.09 -22.78
N GLU A 329 15.32 -8.36 -23.76
CA GLU A 329 15.65 -8.60 -25.17
C GLU A 329 17.17 -8.55 -25.32
N GLN A 330 17.75 -9.60 -25.90
CA GLN A 330 19.19 -9.67 -26.14
C GLN A 330 19.59 -8.59 -27.15
N PRO A 331 20.70 -7.87 -26.93
CA PRO A 331 21.27 -7.04 -27.97
C PRO A 331 21.79 -7.95 -29.08
N VAL A 332 21.39 -7.65 -30.32
CA VAL A 332 21.95 -8.26 -31.53
C VAL A 332 23.43 -7.88 -31.59
N GLU A 333 24.33 -8.85 -31.43
CA GLU A 333 25.76 -8.66 -31.64
C GLU A 333 26.02 -8.29 -33.11
N ALA A 334 26.71 -7.17 -33.28
CA ALA A 334 27.22 -6.72 -34.57
C ALA A 334 28.23 -7.75 -35.10
N ALA A 335 27.98 -8.24 -36.31
CA ALA A 335 28.90 -9.10 -37.05
C ALA A 335 30.17 -8.32 -37.37
N ASP A 336 31.24 -8.59 -36.62
CA ASP A 336 32.57 -8.08 -36.92
C ASP A 336 33.21 -8.97 -37.99
N SER A 337 33.35 -8.40 -39.19
CA SER A 337 34.03 -9.00 -40.32
C SER A 337 35.55 -9.02 -40.07
N SER A 338 36.12 -10.19 -39.84
CA SER A 338 37.56 -10.38 -40.08
C SER A 338 37.84 -11.72 -40.74
N SER A 339 38.09 -11.62 -42.04
CA SER A 339 38.65 -12.64 -42.90
C SER A 339 40.02 -13.11 -42.40
N SER A 340 40.20 -14.40 -42.15
CA SER A 340 41.51 -15.03 -42.35
C SER A 340 41.37 -16.43 -42.91
N ASN A 341 41.78 -16.54 -44.16
CA ASN A 341 41.72 -17.71 -45.01
C ASN A 341 42.99 -18.55 -44.74
N ARG A 342 42.87 -19.74 -44.14
CA ARG A 342 43.98 -20.70 -44.05
C ARG A 342 43.57 -22.07 -44.60
N LYS A 343 44.01 -22.30 -45.83
CA LYS A 343 44.02 -23.58 -46.56
C LYS A 343 44.71 -24.66 -45.74
N ARG A 344 44.11 -25.87 -45.69
CA ARG A 344 44.80 -27.13 -45.36
C ARG A 344 45.10 -27.89 -46.65
N PRO A 345 46.27 -28.54 -46.80
CA PRO A 345 46.55 -29.41 -47.94
C PRO A 345 45.96 -30.81 -47.68
N LYS A 346 45.49 -31.48 -48.74
CA LYS A 346 45.29 -32.93 -48.74
C LYS A 346 46.25 -33.54 -49.76
N SER A 347 47.15 -34.36 -49.25
CA SER A 347 47.91 -35.36 -49.99
C SER A 347 47.08 -36.65 -50.10
N THR A 348 47.25 -37.32 -51.25
CA THR A 348 46.77 -38.64 -51.68
C THR A 348 45.27 -38.81 -51.89
#